data_AF-A0A9P6JIF1-F1
#
_entry.id   AF-A0A9P6JIF1-F1
#
_cell.length_a   1.000
_cell.length_b   1.000
_cell.length_c   1.000
_cell.angle_alpha   90.00
_cell.angle_beta   90.00
_cell.angle_gamma   90.00
#
_symmetry.space_group_name_H-M   'P 1'
#
loop_
_entity.id
_entity.type
_entity.pdbx_description
1 polymer ?
#
loop_
_entity_poly.entity_id
_entity_poly.type
_entity_poly.pdbx_seq_one_letter_code
_entity_poly.pdbx_strand_id
1 'polypeptide(L)' 'EVPIVIYHRKHLGILSDARAASLEIFPQGQHMVDDIITTFVYIRVAEKSRPGACK' A
#
# COMPACT_ATOMS: atom_id res chain seq x y z
N GLU A 1 -12.35 -15.64 10.12
CA GLU A 1 -12.56 -14.20 9.85
C GLU A 1 -12.57 -13.98 8.35
N VAL A 2 -13.45 -13.09 7.85
CA VAL A 2 -13.43 -12.69 6.44
C VAL A 2 -12.43 -11.53 6.31
N PRO A 3 -11.44 -11.61 5.41
CA PRO A 3 -10.46 -10.54 5.26
C PRO A 3 -11.12 -9.26 4.74
N ILE A 4 -10.84 -8.14 5.40
CA ILE A 4 -11.34 -6.81 5.02
C ILE A 4 -10.42 -6.18 3.97
N VAL A 5 -9.11 -6.45 4.07
CA VAL A 5 -8.07 -5.96 3.15
C VAL A 5 -6.89 -6.94 3.08
N ILE A 6 -6.26 -7.08 1.92
CA ILE A 6 -5.04 -7.86 1.72
C ILE A 6 -3.98 -7.00 1.03
N TYR A 7 -2.79 -6.92 1.62
CA TYR A 7 -1.63 -6.28 1.00
C TYR A 7 -0.75 -7.31 0.30
N HIS A 8 -0.62 -7.18 -1.01
CA HIS A 8 0.33 -7.93 -1.81
C HIS A 8 1.64 -7.18 -1.89
N ARG A 9 2.68 -7.78 -1.30
CA ARG A 9 4.03 -7.23 -1.35
C ARG A 9 4.58 -7.30 -2.77
N LYS A 10 5.31 -6.25 -3.18
CA LYS A 10 6.07 -6.25 -4.43
C LYS A 10 7.03 -7.45 -4.45
N HIS A 11 7.10 -8.15 -5.58
CA HIS A 11 8.17 -9.12 -5.86
C HIS A 11 8.77 -8.89 -7.25
N LEU A 12 10.06 -9.21 -7.39
CA LEU A 12 10.91 -8.76 -8.50
C LEU A 12 10.98 -9.73 -9.70
N GLY A 13 10.19 -10.80 -9.74
CA GLY A 13 10.24 -11.71 -10.89
C GLY A 13 11.16 -12.93 -10.75
N ILE A 14 11.93 -13.05 -9.67
CA ILE A 14 13.03 -14.05 -9.59
C ILE A 14 12.51 -15.49 -9.53
N LEU A 15 11.41 -15.73 -8.80
CA LEU A 15 10.78 -17.04 -8.64
C LEU A 15 9.35 -17.10 -9.21
N SER A 16 8.75 -15.95 -9.48
CA SER A 16 7.37 -15.78 -9.95
C SER A 16 7.20 -14.38 -10.56
N ASP A 17 6.25 -14.23 -11.49
CA ASP A 17 6.02 -13.01 -12.30
C ASP A 17 6.14 -11.71 -11.52
N ALA A 18 6.93 -10.75 -12.01
CA ALA A 18 7.11 -9.49 -11.30
C ALA A 18 5.76 -8.77 -11.11
N ARG A 19 5.40 -8.50 -9.84
CA ARG A 19 4.17 -7.79 -9.48
C ARG A 19 4.47 -6.55 -8.65
N ALA A 20 3.83 -5.44 -8.99
CA ALA A 20 3.84 -4.24 -8.18
C ALA A 20 3.13 -4.47 -6.83
N ALA A 21 3.51 -3.71 -5.81
CA ALA A 21 2.76 -3.73 -4.56
C ALA A 21 1.31 -3.31 -4.83
N SER A 22 0.35 -4.09 -4.33
CA SER A 22 -1.08 -3.82 -4.53
C SER A 22 -1.86 -4.10 -3.26
N LEU A 23 -2.95 -3.38 -3.07
CA LEU A 23 -3.84 -3.51 -1.93
C LEU A 23 -5.22 -3.93 -2.46
N GLU A 24 -5.68 -5.10 -2.07
CA GLU A 24 -7.00 -5.62 -2.42
C GLU A 24 -7.97 -5.34 -1.27
N ILE A 25 -9.05 -4.62 -1.55
CA ILE A 25 -10.05 -4.21 -0.57
C ILE A 25 -11.35 -4.96 -0.87
N PHE A 26 -11.83 -5.71 0.12
CA PHE A 26 -13.07 -6.48 -0.01
C PHE A 26 -14.30 -5.58 0.22
N PRO A 27 -15.52 -5.98 -0.18
CA PRO A 27 -16.71 -5.14 -0.04
C PRO A 27 -16.96 -4.65 1.39
N GLN A 28 -16.56 -5.43 2.39
CA GLN A 28 -16.64 -5.06 3.80
C GLN A 28 -15.73 -3.88 4.16
N GLY A 29 -14.60 -3.72 3.47
CA GLY A 29 -13.62 -2.65 3.68
C GLY A 29 -13.81 -1.43 2.78
N GLN A 30 -14.81 -1.41 1.89
CA GLN A 30 -15.02 -0.28 0.96
C GLN A 30 -15.22 1.06 1.68
N HIS A 31 -15.85 1.04 2.85
CA HIS A 31 -16.06 2.24 3.66
C HIS A 31 -14.76 2.81 4.24
N MET A 32 -13.67 2.03 4.28
CA MET A 32 -12.36 2.45 4.78
C MET A 32 -11.41 2.89 3.66
N VAL A 33 -11.83 2.83 2.39
CA VAL A 33 -10.96 3.13 1.23
C VAL A 33 -10.37 4.52 1.33
N ASP A 34 -11.19 5.50 1.73
CA ASP A 34 -10.78 6.90 1.83
C ASP A 34 -9.70 7.10 2.92
N ASP A 35 -9.93 6.52 4.10
CA ASP A 35 -8.97 6.55 5.21
C ASP A 35 -7.64 5.87 4.85
N ILE A 36 -7.71 4.73 4.16
CA ILE A 36 -6.54 3.96 3.73
C ILE A 36 -5.73 4.75 2.72
N ILE A 37 -6.37 5.33 1.69
CA ILE A 37 -5.69 6.12 0.66
C ILE A 37 -5.10 7.38 1.28
N THR A 38 -5.86 8.11 2.09
CA THR A 38 -5.41 9.34 2.77
C THR A 38 -4.19 9.06 3.62
N THR A 39 -4.19 7.98 4.41
CA THR A 39 -3.05 7.56 5.23
C THR A 39 -1.83 7.21 4.37
N PHE A 40 -2.01 6.47 3.28
CA PHE A 40 -0.91 6.12 2.36
C PHE A 40 -0.28 7.35 1.71
N VAL A 41 -1.11 8.28 1.24
CA VAL A 41 -0.65 9.55 0.64
C VAL A 41 0.08 10.37 1.70
N TYR A 42 -0.48 10.49 2.90
CA TYR A 42 0.11 11.23 4.01
C TYR A 42 1.50 10.69 4.39
N ILE A 43 1.63 9.37 4.58
CA ILE A 43 2.91 8.74 4.92
C ILE A 43 3.95 9.00 3.82
N ARG A 44 3.58 8.84 2.54
CA ARG A 44 4.49 9.08 1.42
C ARG A 44 4.92 10.54 1.32
N VAL A 45 4.00 11.48 1.54
CA VAL A 45 4.32 12.91 1.56
C VAL A 45 5.23 13.21 2.74
N ALA A 46 4.92 12.70 3.93
CA ALA A 46 5.74 12.88 5.13
C ALA A 46 7.15 12.32 4.94
N GLU A 47 7.33 11.13 4.36
CA GLU A 47 8.64 10.57 4.02
C GLU A 47 9.44 11.46 3.06
N LYS A 48 8.78 12.00 2.03
CA LYS A 48 9.43 12.89 1.06
C LYS A 48 9.78 14.26 1.65
N SER A 49 9.00 14.73 2.63
CA SER A 49 9.21 15.99 3.34
C SER A 49 10.22 15.89 4.48
N ARG A 50 10.72 14.68 4.82
CA ARG A 50 11.76 14.52 5.84
C ARG A 50 13.10 15.07 5.31
N PRO A 51 13.66 16.14 5.91
CA PRO A 51 14.99 16.62 5.56
C PRO A 51 16.02 15.54 5.95
N GLY A 52 16.63 14.90 4.95
CA GLY A 52 17.55 13.77 5.12
C GLY A 52 17.41 12.66 4.06
N ALA A 53 16.40 12.72 3.19
CA ALA A 53 16.24 11.78 2.07
C ALA A 53 17.17 12.06 0.87
N CYS A 54 18.30 12.75 1.07
CA CYS A 54 19.42 12.72 0.14
C CYS A 54 20.27 11.48 0.45
N LYS A 55 20.17 10.47 -0.42
CA LYS A 55 21.31 9.66 -0.81
C LYS A 55 21.39 9.67 -2.33
#